data_AF-A0A067JVW0-F1
#
_entry.id   AF-A0A067JVW0-F1
#
_cell.length_a   1.000
_cell.length_b   1.000
_cell.length_c   1.000
_cell.angle_alpha   90.00
_cell.angle_beta   90.00
_cell.angle_gamma   90.00
#
_symmetry.space_group_name_H-M   'P 1'
#
loop_
_entity.id
_entity.type
_entity.pdbx_description
1 polymer ?
#
loop_
_entity_poly.entity_id
_entity_poly.type
_entity_poly.pdbx_seq_one_letter_code
_entity_poly.pdbx_strand_id
1 'polypeptide(L)'
;MSEHNFTVLDGENLRSLRLSLPDSNVTLTGAQLIDFAESKASESLFGISLPQYLKYSDLQRLNVDDDITFRSTELTRETAMDKLNEYLTAIADELKGDPLVVSILDGNSLRLYLEDEDDFAMLAENIFTDLDKEDKGKISKGEIRDALVHMGVEMGIPPFKEFPLLNDILKKHGAEGEEELGQSQFAELLQLILQEIADALAQKHVAIVHNIKIVNGSTLKELLNNEEKVKNVMEKVLQEKHSKKNDQKDTEIIRGFLEENGKELGLPPSEANEAVMLLYDAVFAEVECGKCIAESEDEFRELVKEILKNFAQQLQANPVYCDLDN
;
A
#
# COMPACT_ATOMS: atom_id res chain seq x y z
N MET A 1 19.53 -3.90 -2.67
CA MET A 1 18.32 -3.06 -2.74
C MET A 1 17.56 -3.53 -3.96
N SER A 2 16.79 -4.60 -3.81
CA SER A 2 15.85 -5.05 -4.85
C SER A 2 14.85 -3.92 -5.06
N GLU A 3 14.74 -3.40 -6.28
CA GLU A 3 13.63 -2.52 -6.64
C GLU A 3 12.36 -3.36 -6.53
N HIS A 4 11.70 -3.29 -5.38
CA HIS A 4 10.39 -3.90 -5.22
C HIS A 4 9.47 -3.23 -6.25
N ASN A 5 9.00 -4.00 -7.25
CA ASN A 5 8.06 -3.55 -8.26
C ASN A 5 6.68 -3.32 -7.64
N PHE A 6 6.59 -2.28 -6.81
CA PHE A 6 5.34 -1.79 -6.28
C PHE A 6 4.67 -0.87 -7.29
N THR A 7 3.38 -1.07 -7.48
CA THR A 7 2.50 -0.16 -8.20
C THR A 7 1.69 0.62 -7.17
N VAL A 8 1.69 1.95 -7.29
CA VAL A 8 0.86 2.81 -6.44
C VAL A 8 -0.46 3.06 -7.17
N LEU A 9 -1.58 2.81 -6.47
CA LEU A 9 -2.92 3.07 -6.95
C LEU A 9 -3.50 4.28 -6.21
N ASP A 10 -3.50 5.43 -6.88
CA ASP A 10 -3.91 6.74 -6.36
C ASP A 10 -5.32 7.17 -6.82
N GLY A 11 -6.03 6.28 -7.51
CA GLY A 11 -7.38 6.52 -8.01
C GLY A 11 -7.49 7.18 -9.39
N GLU A 12 -6.39 7.57 -10.04
CA GLU A 12 -6.45 8.17 -11.39
C GLU A 12 -7.05 7.22 -12.45
N ASN A 13 -6.83 5.91 -12.30
CA ASN A 13 -7.44 4.87 -13.14
C ASN A 13 -8.98 4.85 -13.03
N LEU A 14 -9.53 5.20 -11.86
CA LEU A 14 -10.97 5.26 -11.66
C LEU A 14 -11.58 6.53 -12.26
N ARG A 15 -10.87 7.67 -12.20
CA ARG A 15 -11.35 8.94 -12.76
C ARG A 15 -11.42 8.93 -14.27
N SER A 16 -10.52 8.19 -14.91
CA SER A 16 -10.47 8.04 -16.37
C SER A 16 -11.46 7.01 -16.90
N LEU A 17 -12.17 6.30 -16.02
CA LEU A 17 -13.06 5.21 -16.39
C LEU A 17 -14.31 5.73 -17.11
N ARG A 18 -14.58 5.19 -18.30
CA ARG A 18 -15.82 5.44 -19.04
C ARG A 18 -16.71 4.22 -18.93
N LEU A 19 -17.70 4.29 -18.05
CA LEU A 19 -18.63 3.19 -17.85
C LEU A 19 -19.87 3.30 -18.73
N SER A 20 -20.46 2.14 -18.98
CA SER A 20 -21.80 2.00 -19.52
C SER A 20 -22.56 1.04 -18.61
N LEU A 21 -23.80 1.41 -18.26
CA LEU A 21 -24.67 0.54 -17.50
C LEU A 21 -25.12 -0.64 -18.39
N PRO A 22 -25.32 -1.85 -17.82
CA PRO A 22 -25.78 -3.01 -18.58
C PRO A 22 -27.03 -2.70 -19.40
N ASP A 23 -27.10 -3.23 -20.63
CA ASP A 23 -28.27 -3.12 -21.50
C ASP A 23 -29.40 -4.03 -21.01
N SER A 24 -30.07 -3.61 -19.96
CA SER A 24 -31.33 -4.21 -19.53
C SER A 24 -32.37 -3.11 -19.31
N ASN A 25 -33.61 -3.35 -19.73
CA ASN A 25 -34.76 -2.45 -19.54
C ASN A 25 -35.23 -2.40 -18.07
N VAL A 26 -34.34 -2.65 -17.11
CA VAL A 26 -34.67 -2.89 -15.70
C VAL A 26 -34.15 -1.74 -14.87
N THR A 27 -35.00 -1.22 -13.99
CA THR A 27 -34.60 -0.29 -12.92
C THR A 27 -33.56 -0.98 -12.03
N LEU A 28 -32.42 -0.34 -11.82
CA LEU A 28 -31.36 -0.88 -10.95
C LEU A 28 -31.65 -0.49 -9.51
N THR A 29 -31.50 -1.42 -8.57
CA THR A 29 -31.54 -1.06 -7.15
C THR A 29 -30.22 -0.40 -6.73
N GLY A 30 -30.23 0.42 -5.68
CA GLY A 30 -29.00 0.98 -5.13
C GLY A 30 -27.96 -0.09 -4.75
N ALA A 31 -28.40 -1.26 -4.27
CA ALA A 31 -27.50 -2.38 -3.99
C ALA A 31 -26.81 -2.92 -5.27
N GLN A 32 -27.58 -3.12 -6.34
CA GLN A 32 -27.02 -3.58 -7.63
C GLN A 32 -26.06 -2.56 -8.23
N LEU A 33 -26.33 -1.27 -8.03
CA LEU A 33 -25.45 -0.20 -8.46
C LEU A 33 -24.11 -0.25 -7.74
N ILE A 34 -24.12 -0.40 -6.41
CA ILE A 34 -22.91 -0.49 -5.59
C ILE A 34 -22.10 -1.73 -5.98
N ASP A 35 -22.73 -2.90 -6.08
CA ASP A 35 -22.04 -4.14 -6.48
C ASP A 35 -21.40 -4.00 -7.87
N PHE A 36 -22.09 -3.36 -8.81
CA PHE A 36 -21.55 -3.06 -10.13
C PHE A 36 -20.37 -2.09 -10.06
N ALA A 37 -20.49 -1.02 -9.26
CA ALA A 37 -19.45 -0.03 -9.08
C ALA A 37 -18.19 -0.63 -8.43
N GLU A 38 -18.35 -1.40 -7.36
CA GLU A 38 -17.25 -2.12 -6.69
C GLU A 38 -16.58 -3.11 -7.64
N SER A 39 -17.34 -3.86 -8.44
CA SER A 39 -16.80 -4.76 -9.46
C SER A 39 -15.97 -3.99 -10.50
N LYS A 40 -16.47 -2.85 -10.98
CA LYS A 40 -15.76 -2.05 -11.99
C LYS A 40 -14.54 -1.35 -11.42
N ALA A 41 -14.61 -0.87 -10.17
CA ALA A 41 -13.46 -0.33 -9.47
C ALA A 41 -12.39 -1.41 -9.27
N SER A 42 -12.79 -2.61 -8.82
CA SER A 42 -11.88 -3.76 -8.68
C SER A 42 -11.20 -4.10 -10.01
N GLU A 43 -11.96 -4.26 -11.10
CA GLU A 43 -11.40 -4.52 -12.44
C GLU A 43 -10.37 -3.47 -12.87
N SER A 44 -10.66 -2.19 -12.59
CA SER A 44 -9.79 -1.05 -12.93
C SER A 44 -8.53 -0.95 -12.05
N LEU A 45 -8.58 -1.57 -10.87
CA LEU A 45 -7.50 -1.66 -9.90
C LEU A 45 -6.87 -3.06 -9.90
N PHE A 46 -6.70 -3.64 -11.09
CA PHE A 46 -6.04 -4.94 -11.29
C PHE A 46 -6.73 -6.14 -10.62
N GLY A 47 -8.04 -6.05 -10.36
CA GLY A 47 -8.83 -7.13 -9.79
C GLY A 47 -8.69 -7.29 -8.27
N ILE A 48 -8.13 -6.30 -7.57
CA ILE A 48 -8.02 -6.34 -6.11
C ILE A 48 -9.40 -6.25 -5.45
N SER A 49 -9.55 -6.92 -4.31
CA SER A 49 -10.68 -6.67 -3.43
C SER A 49 -10.48 -5.32 -2.74
N LEU A 50 -11.44 -4.40 -2.90
CA LEU A 50 -11.35 -3.09 -2.24
C LEU A 50 -11.30 -3.25 -0.71
N PRO A 51 -10.35 -2.59 -0.03
CA PRO A 51 -10.35 -2.48 1.42
C PRO A 51 -11.68 -1.95 1.97
N GLN A 52 -12.03 -2.36 3.19
CA GLN A 52 -13.31 -1.98 3.79
C GLN A 52 -13.50 -0.47 3.88
N TYR A 53 -12.45 0.29 4.22
CA TYR A 53 -12.58 1.74 4.32
C TYR A 53 -13.02 2.35 2.98
N LEU A 54 -12.51 1.89 1.83
CA LEU A 54 -12.97 2.35 0.51
C LEU A 54 -14.41 1.95 0.20
N LYS A 55 -14.87 0.78 0.67
CA LYS A 55 -16.27 0.34 0.50
C LYS A 55 -17.25 1.20 1.30
N TYR A 56 -16.83 1.63 2.50
CA TYR A 56 -17.68 2.38 3.43
C TYR A 56 -17.55 3.90 3.33
N SER A 57 -16.52 4.42 2.67
CA SER A 57 -16.23 5.87 2.60
C SER A 57 -17.36 6.72 2.01
N ASP A 58 -18.31 6.12 1.27
CA ASP A 58 -19.15 6.89 0.33
C ASP A 58 -20.65 6.84 0.53
N LEU A 59 -21.20 6.06 1.47
CA LEU A 59 -22.65 6.11 1.70
C LEU A 59 -23.09 7.42 2.38
N GLN A 60 -22.21 8.03 3.18
CA GLN A 60 -22.45 9.36 3.76
C GLN A 60 -22.17 10.51 2.77
N ARG A 61 -21.41 10.26 1.69
CA ARG A 61 -20.99 11.29 0.70
C ARG A 61 -21.80 11.28 -0.60
N LEU A 62 -22.50 10.19 -0.92
CA LEU A 62 -23.52 10.12 -1.99
C LEU A 62 -24.77 10.98 -1.72
N ASN A 63 -24.77 11.77 -0.63
CA ASN A 63 -25.90 12.58 -0.18
C ASN A 63 -27.16 11.72 0.07
N VAL A 64 -26.93 10.53 0.62
CA VAL A 64 -27.97 9.55 0.93
C VAL A 64 -28.21 9.61 2.43
N ASP A 65 -29.40 10.08 2.83
CA ASP A 65 -29.79 10.22 4.24
C ASP A 65 -29.90 8.86 4.96
N ASP A 66 -30.12 7.76 4.22
CA ASP A 66 -30.24 6.40 4.76
C ASP A 66 -29.78 5.32 3.76
N ASP A 67 -28.68 4.63 4.08
CA ASP A 67 -28.09 3.52 3.29
C ASP A 67 -29.09 2.38 3.07
N ILE A 68 -29.86 2.02 4.11
CA ILE A 68 -30.79 0.89 4.04
C ILE A 68 -31.88 1.20 3.00
N THR A 69 -32.41 2.42 3.05
CA THR A 69 -33.42 2.88 2.09
C THR A 69 -32.84 2.95 0.68
N PHE A 70 -31.63 3.50 0.49
CA PHE A 70 -31.00 3.61 -0.83
C PHE A 70 -30.76 2.25 -1.50
N ARG A 71 -30.25 1.26 -0.76
CA ARG A 71 -29.99 -0.08 -1.30
C ARG A 71 -31.22 -0.74 -1.89
N SER A 72 -32.40 -0.43 -1.35
CA SER A 72 -33.70 -0.94 -1.83
C SER A 72 -34.39 -0.04 -2.86
N THR A 73 -33.87 1.16 -3.11
CA THR A 73 -34.50 2.13 -4.01
C THR A 73 -34.22 1.78 -5.47
N GLU A 74 -35.28 1.77 -6.28
CA GLU A 74 -35.16 1.64 -7.74
C GLU A 74 -34.73 2.96 -8.37
N LEU A 75 -33.65 2.91 -9.13
CA LEU A 75 -33.04 4.06 -9.80
C LEU A 75 -33.33 4.02 -11.30
N THR A 76 -33.65 5.19 -11.85
CA THR A 76 -33.68 5.36 -13.31
C THR A 76 -32.24 5.27 -13.85
N ARG A 77 -32.10 5.00 -15.15
CA ARG A 77 -30.78 4.87 -15.78
C ARG A 77 -29.91 6.12 -15.64
N GLU A 78 -30.53 7.30 -15.75
CA GLU A 78 -29.82 8.59 -15.60
C GLU A 78 -29.33 8.76 -14.16
N THR A 79 -30.23 8.63 -13.18
CA THR A 79 -29.87 8.72 -11.76
C THR A 79 -28.85 7.67 -11.33
N ALA A 80 -28.96 6.44 -11.86
CA ALA A 80 -28.00 5.37 -11.59
C ALA A 80 -26.62 5.72 -12.14
N MET A 81 -26.54 6.30 -13.34
CA MET A 81 -25.26 6.68 -13.93
C MET A 81 -24.59 7.82 -13.17
N ASP A 82 -25.36 8.83 -12.76
CA ASP A 82 -24.85 9.93 -11.95
C ASP A 82 -24.31 9.40 -10.61
N LYS A 83 -25.08 8.56 -9.91
CA LYS A 83 -24.68 7.95 -8.64
C LYS A 83 -23.47 7.02 -8.77
N LEU A 84 -23.34 6.29 -9.89
CA LEU A 84 -22.18 5.46 -10.19
C LEU A 84 -20.90 6.31 -10.32
N ASN A 85 -20.98 7.41 -11.07
CA ASN A 85 -19.85 8.31 -11.26
C ASN A 85 -19.48 9.02 -9.96
N GLU A 86 -20.47 9.46 -9.17
CA GLU A 86 -20.24 10.03 -7.84
C GLU A 86 -19.50 9.04 -6.93
N TYR A 87 -19.95 7.78 -6.88
CA TYR A 87 -19.32 6.74 -6.07
C TYR A 87 -17.87 6.46 -6.49
N LEU A 88 -17.61 6.29 -7.79
CA LEU A 88 -16.24 6.04 -8.28
C LEU A 88 -15.31 7.25 -8.10
N THR A 89 -15.85 8.46 -8.22
CA THR A 89 -15.09 9.70 -7.96
C THR A 89 -14.70 9.77 -6.50
N ALA A 90 -15.60 9.38 -5.59
CA ALA A 90 -15.35 9.43 -4.17
C ALA A 90 -14.31 8.37 -3.72
N ILE A 91 -14.35 7.15 -4.27
CA ILE A 91 -13.24 6.18 -4.12
C ILE A 91 -11.93 6.77 -4.64
N ALA A 92 -11.94 7.43 -5.81
CA ALA A 92 -10.74 8.02 -6.38
C ALA A 92 -10.19 9.21 -5.57
N ASP A 93 -11.07 10.01 -4.95
CA ASP A 93 -10.67 11.08 -4.02
C ASP A 93 -10.05 10.50 -2.75
N GLU A 94 -10.59 9.40 -2.23
CA GLU A 94 -10.05 8.71 -1.06
C GLU A 94 -8.67 8.10 -1.38
N LEU A 95 -8.53 7.39 -2.51
CA LEU A 95 -7.24 6.84 -2.96
C LEU A 95 -6.20 7.91 -3.25
N LYS A 96 -6.60 9.13 -3.60
CA LYS A 96 -5.66 10.24 -3.80
C LYS A 96 -5.02 10.71 -2.49
N GLY A 97 -5.80 10.68 -1.40
CA GLY A 97 -5.30 10.98 -0.05
C GLY A 97 -4.61 9.78 0.60
N ASP A 98 -5.11 8.57 0.33
CA ASP A 98 -4.62 7.31 0.87
C ASP A 98 -4.41 6.24 -0.23
N PRO A 99 -3.33 6.34 -1.02
CA PRO A 99 -3.08 5.42 -2.12
C PRO A 99 -2.77 4.00 -1.64
N LEU A 100 -3.11 3.01 -2.45
CA LEU A 100 -2.76 1.61 -2.19
C LEU A 100 -1.43 1.25 -2.83
N VAL A 101 -0.62 0.47 -2.11
CA VAL A 101 0.60 -0.15 -2.64
C VAL A 101 0.27 -1.58 -3.02
N VAL A 102 0.50 -1.96 -4.29
CA VAL A 102 0.21 -3.30 -4.78
C VAL A 102 1.39 -3.91 -5.52
N SER A 103 1.55 -5.23 -5.43
CA SER A 103 2.40 -6.01 -6.35
C SER A 103 1.54 -6.70 -7.39
N ILE A 104 1.88 -6.51 -8.66
CA ILE A 104 1.21 -7.17 -9.78
C ILE A 104 2.07 -8.37 -10.20
N LEU A 105 1.55 -9.56 -9.97
CA LEU A 105 2.20 -10.83 -10.29
C LEU A 105 1.65 -11.34 -11.62
N ASP A 106 2.38 -11.06 -12.70
CA ASP A 106 2.03 -11.41 -14.09
C ASP A 106 2.97 -12.47 -14.69
N GLY A 107 3.90 -12.99 -13.87
CA GLY A 107 4.89 -13.99 -14.26
C GLY A 107 6.18 -13.41 -14.85
N ASN A 108 6.29 -12.11 -15.11
CA ASN A 108 7.50 -11.52 -15.69
C ASN A 108 8.70 -11.63 -14.73
N SER A 109 8.51 -11.39 -13.43
CA SER A 109 9.59 -11.56 -12.44
C SER A 109 10.16 -12.98 -12.45
N LEU A 110 9.29 -13.99 -12.58
CA LEU A 110 9.73 -15.39 -12.66
C LEU A 110 10.47 -15.68 -13.96
N ARG A 111 10.04 -15.10 -15.09
CA ARG A 111 10.74 -15.23 -16.37
C ARG A 111 12.15 -14.66 -16.30
N LEU A 112 12.33 -13.50 -15.65
CA LEU A 112 13.66 -12.90 -15.46
C LEU A 112 14.62 -13.86 -14.75
N TYR A 113 14.16 -14.55 -13.69
CA TYR A 113 14.99 -15.57 -13.02
C TYR A 113 15.27 -16.80 -13.87
N LEU A 114 14.37 -17.14 -14.81
CA LEU A 114 14.49 -18.31 -15.68
C LEU A 114 15.24 -18.03 -16.99
N GLU A 115 15.52 -16.77 -17.31
CA GLU A 115 16.19 -16.35 -18.54
C GLU A 115 17.68 -16.69 -18.56
N ASP A 116 18.35 -16.58 -17.40
CA ASP A 116 19.76 -16.91 -17.22
C ASP A 116 19.91 -18.20 -16.38
N GLU A 117 20.56 -19.21 -16.96
CA GLU A 117 20.74 -20.52 -16.34
C GLU A 117 21.63 -20.45 -15.09
N ASP A 118 22.64 -19.58 -15.07
CA ASP A 118 23.55 -19.41 -13.94
C ASP A 118 22.84 -18.70 -12.77
N ASP A 119 22.03 -17.67 -13.07
CA ASP A 119 21.22 -16.98 -12.05
C ASP A 119 20.17 -17.92 -11.44
N PHE A 120 19.49 -18.71 -12.27
CA PHE A 120 18.54 -19.72 -11.79
C PHE A 120 19.23 -20.78 -10.94
N ALA A 121 20.37 -21.31 -11.39
CA ALA A 121 21.12 -22.33 -10.66
C ALA A 121 21.53 -21.82 -9.27
N MET A 122 22.01 -20.57 -9.18
CA MET A 122 22.36 -19.93 -7.91
C MET A 122 21.14 -19.75 -6.99
N LEU A 123 20.00 -19.31 -7.53
CA LEU A 123 18.76 -19.21 -6.77
C LEU A 123 18.31 -20.56 -6.22
N ALA A 124 18.28 -21.59 -7.07
CA ALA A 124 17.86 -22.93 -6.69
C ALA A 124 18.81 -23.55 -5.65
N GLU A 125 20.12 -23.33 -5.78
CA GLU A 125 21.12 -23.75 -4.79
C GLU A 125 20.92 -23.08 -3.43
N ASN A 126 20.71 -21.76 -3.40
CA ASN A 126 20.46 -21.03 -2.16
C ASN A 126 19.21 -21.56 -1.44
N ILE A 127 18.10 -21.69 -2.18
CA ILE A 127 16.85 -22.22 -1.61
C ILE A 127 17.03 -23.66 -1.13
N PHE A 128 17.70 -24.52 -1.90
CA PHE A 128 17.97 -25.89 -1.49
C PHE A 128 18.75 -25.96 -0.18
N THR A 129 19.79 -25.14 -0.06
CA THR A 129 20.64 -25.07 1.14
C THR A 129 19.85 -24.61 2.37
N ASP A 130 18.94 -23.63 2.19
CA ASP A 130 18.09 -23.14 3.28
C ASP A 130 17.05 -24.18 3.75
N LEU A 131 16.61 -25.05 2.84
CA LEU A 131 15.66 -26.14 3.13
C LEU A 131 16.36 -27.39 3.69
N ASP A 132 17.57 -27.73 3.23
CA ASP A 132 18.38 -28.85 3.73
C ASP A 132 19.11 -28.49 5.04
N LYS A 133 18.34 -28.12 6.07
CA LYS A 133 18.86 -27.67 7.38
C LYS A 133 19.74 -28.68 8.09
N GLU A 134 19.61 -29.96 7.74
CA GLU A 134 20.39 -31.05 8.33
C GLU A 134 21.61 -31.44 7.47
N ASP A 135 21.86 -30.74 6.36
CA ASP A 135 22.98 -30.93 5.44
C ASP A 135 23.12 -32.41 4.98
N LYS A 136 21.99 -33.00 4.60
CA LYS A 136 21.93 -34.40 4.12
C LYS A 136 22.34 -34.53 2.66
N GLY A 137 22.40 -33.41 1.93
CA GLY A 137 22.50 -33.33 0.48
C GLY A 137 21.22 -33.73 -0.24
N LYS A 138 20.09 -33.79 0.48
CA LYS A 138 18.80 -34.27 -0.03
C LYS A 138 17.62 -33.71 0.75
N ILE A 139 16.54 -33.36 0.02
CA ILE A 139 15.28 -32.89 0.61
C ILE A 139 14.07 -33.61 0.00
N SER A 140 12.95 -33.65 0.71
CA SER A 140 11.71 -34.27 0.22
C SER A 140 11.14 -33.47 -0.97
N LYS A 141 10.51 -34.14 -1.95
CA LYS A 141 9.78 -33.47 -3.05
C LYS A 141 8.75 -32.46 -2.54
N GLY A 142 8.14 -32.73 -1.38
CA GLY A 142 7.19 -31.81 -0.72
C GLY A 142 7.77 -30.43 -0.40
N GLU A 143 9.09 -30.33 -0.23
CA GLU A 143 9.80 -29.07 0.08
C GLU A 143 9.77 -28.06 -1.07
N ILE A 144 9.36 -28.47 -2.28
CA ILE A 144 9.09 -27.51 -3.36
C ILE A 144 8.01 -26.50 -2.96
N ARG A 145 7.01 -26.93 -2.16
CA ARG A 145 6.01 -26.00 -1.65
C ARG A 145 6.67 -24.93 -0.78
N ASP A 146 7.58 -25.34 0.10
CA ASP A 146 8.25 -24.43 1.02
C ASP A 146 9.28 -23.56 0.29
N ALA A 147 9.88 -24.05 -0.80
CA ALA A 147 10.66 -23.24 -1.75
C ALA A 147 9.82 -22.10 -2.36
N LEU A 148 8.59 -22.39 -2.82
CA LEU A 148 7.68 -21.37 -3.35
C LEU A 148 7.28 -20.35 -2.27
N VAL A 149 7.07 -20.80 -1.03
CA VAL A 149 6.80 -19.90 0.11
C VAL A 149 8.01 -19.03 0.40
N HIS A 150 9.22 -19.60 0.38
CA HIS A 150 10.48 -18.88 0.62
C HIS A 150 10.72 -17.80 -0.44
N MET A 151 10.41 -18.09 -1.70
CA MET A 151 10.45 -17.11 -2.79
C MET A 151 9.43 -15.99 -2.57
N GLY A 152 8.18 -16.33 -2.24
CA GLY A 152 7.15 -15.36 -1.87
C GLY A 152 6.82 -14.31 -2.94
N VAL A 153 6.05 -13.29 -2.53
CA VAL A 153 5.56 -12.22 -3.41
C VAL A 153 6.71 -11.42 -4.02
N GLU A 154 7.78 -11.22 -3.25
CA GLU A 154 8.97 -10.48 -3.68
C GLU A 154 9.64 -11.08 -4.91
N MET A 155 9.64 -12.41 -5.01
CA MET A 155 10.22 -13.15 -6.15
C MET A 155 9.18 -13.49 -7.22
N GLY A 156 7.95 -12.98 -7.11
CA GLY A 156 6.90 -13.20 -8.10
C GLY A 156 5.95 -14.36 -7.81
N ILE A 157 6.04 -14.99 -6.63
CA ILE A 157 5.15 -16.10 -6.24
C ILE A 157 3.94 -15.58 -5.48
N PRO A 158 2.70 -15.80 -5.97
CA PRO A 158 1.51 -15.39 -5.26
C PRO A 158 1.29 -16.24 -4.00
N PRO A 159 0.65 -15.70 -2.95
CA PRO A 159 0.21 -16.52 -1.81
C PRO A 159 -0.78 -17.60 -2.27
N PHE A 160 -0.64 -18.81 -1.76
CA PHE A 160 -1.50 -19.96 -2.12
C PHE A 160 -3.01 -19.70 -1.98
N LYS A 161 -3.40 -18.82 -1.04
CA LYS A 161 -4.80 -18.44 -0.83
C LYS A 161 -5.34 -17.58 -1.98
N GLU A 162 -4.52 -16.67 -2.50
CA GLU A 162 -4.88 -15.74 -3.58
C GLU A 162 -4.70 -16.40 -4.96
N PHE A 163 -3.87 -17.44 -5.06
CA PHE A 163 -3.69 -18.23 -6.28
C PHE A 163 -3.76 -19.74 -6.04
N PRO A 164 -4.98 -20.31 -5.88
CA PRO A 164 -5.17 -21.73 -5.62
C PRO A 164 -4.59 -22.68 -6.68
N LEU A 165 -4.41 -22.18 -7.91
CA LEU A 165 -3.80 -22.90 -9.04
C LEU A 165 -2.38 -23.41 -8.73
N LEU A 166 -1.65 -22.79 -7.78
CA LEU A 166 -0.37 -23.32 -7.33
C LEU A 166 -0.48 -24.78 -6.87
N ASN A 167 -1.54 -25.15 -6.14
CA ASN A 167 -1.69 -26.52 -5.65
C ASN A 167 -1.92 -27.50 -6.81
N ASP A 168 -2.62 -27.08 -7.86
CA ASP A 168 -2.87 -27.91 -9.03
C ASP A 168 -1.60 -28.10 -9.85
N ILE A 169 -0.76 -27.06 -9.97
CA ILE A 169 0.56 -27.13 -10.62
C ILE A 169 1.49 -28.07 -9.86
N LEU A 170 1.59 -27.93 -8.53
CA LEU A 170 2.40 -28.82 -7.69
C LEU A 170 1.98 -30.29 -7.84
N LYS A 171 0.68 -30.56 -7.83
CA LYS A 171 0.11 -31.90 -8.07
C LYS A 171 0.46 -32.46 -9.43
N LYS A 172 0.31 -31.64 -10.48
CA LYS A 172 0.60 -32.02 -11.87
C LYS A 172 2.05 -32.45 -12.05
N HIS A 173 2.98 -31.78 -11.38
CA HIS A 173 4.42 -32.10 -11.40
C HIS A 173 4.85 -33.13 -10.36
N GLY A 174 3.92 -33.63 -9.53
CA GLY A 174 4.22 -34.66 -8.53
C GLY A 174 5.07 -34.15 -7.35
N ALA A 175 4.98 -32.86 -7.03
CA ALA A 175 5.75 -32.19 -5.97
C ALA A 175 5.15 -32.34 -4.56
N GLU A 176 4.27 -33.33 -4.34
CA GLU A 176 3.65 -33.62 -3.03
C GLU A 176 4.18 -34.93 -2.39
N GLY A 177 5.21 -35.55 -2.99
CA GLY A 177 5.75 -36.83 -2.53
C GLY A 177 6.80 -36.71 -1.45
N GLU A 178 7.07 -37.84 -0.76
CA GLU A 178 8.15 -37.99 0.22
C GLU A 178 9.47 -38.46 -0.41
N GLU A 179 9.53 -38.54 -1.74
CA GLU A 179 10.73 -38.96 -2.45
C GLU A 179 11.82 -37.90 -2.27
N GLU A 180 13.03 -38.34 -1.92
CA GLU A 180 14.16 -37.44 -1.75
C GLU A 180 14.74 -37.01 -3.10
N LEU A 181 14.99 -35.71 -3.23
CA LEU A 181 15.67 -35.08 -4.35
C LEU A 181 17.06 -34.61 -3.90
N GLY A 182 18.07 -34.90 -4.72
CA GLY A 182 19.33 -34.14 -4.65
C GLY A 182 19.17 -32.76 -5.30
N GLN A 183 20.15 -31.87 -5.08
CA GLN A 183 20.13 -30.48 -5.53
C GLN A 183 19.78 -30.29 -7.02
N SER A 184 20.41 -31.04 -7.94
CA SER A 184 20.12 -30.93 -9.37
C SER A 184 18.68 -31.34 -9.72
N GLN A 185 18.16 -32.39 -9.07
CA GLN A 185 16.79 -32.87 -9.31
C GLN A 185 15.75 -31.90 -8.74
N PHE A 186 16.08 -31.25 -7.61
CA PHE A 186 15.27 -30.18 -7.05
C PHE A 186 15.23 -28.97 -8.01
N ALA A 187 16.37 -28.53 -8.51
CA ALA A 187 16.45 -27.41 -9.44
C ALA A 187 15.64 -27.67 -10.73
N GLU A 188 15.78 -28.86 -11.33
CA GLU A 188 15.01 -29.26 -12.53
C GLU A 188 13.49 -29.22 -12.26
N LEU A 189 13.04 -29.78 -11.12
CA LEU A 189 11.63 -29.79 -10.77
C LEU A 189 11.10 -28.38 -10.48
N LEU A 190 11.86 -27.58 -9.73
CA LEU A 190 11.53 -26.20 -9.42
C LEU A 190 11.39 -25.38 -10.71
N GLN A 191 12.32 -25.54 -11.66
CA GLN A 191 12.30 -24.81 -12.93
C GLN A 191 11.01 -25.05 -13.71
N LEU A 192 10.59 -26.32 -13.85
CA LEU A 192 9.35 -26.69 -14.55
C LEU A 192 8.11 -26.08 -13.90
N ILE A 193 8.08 -26.06 -12.57
CA ILE A 193 6.97 -25.51 -11.79
C ILE A 193 6.94 -23.98 -11.92
N LEU A 194 8.08 -23.30 -11.78
CA LEU A 194 8.16 -21.85 -11.94
C LEU A 194 7.76 -21.41 -13.35
N GLN A 195 8.13 -22.16 -14.37
CA GLN A 195 7.75 -21.88 -15.75
C GLN A 195 6.22 -21.99 -15.94
N GLU A 196 5.59 -23.03 -15.39
CA GLU A 196 4.13 -23.17 -15.47
C GLU A 196 3.39 -22.11 -14.64
N ILE A 197 3.94 -21.71 -13.49
CA ILE A 197 3.41 -20.58 -12.70
C ILE A 197 3.50 -19.28 -13.51
N ALA A 198 4.65 -19.01 -14.14
CA ALA A 198 4.84 -17.82 -14.97
C ALA A 198 3.86 -17.79 -16.16
N ASP A 199 3.62 -18.94 -16.80
CA ASP A 199 2.64 -19.04 -17.88
C ASP A 199 1.20 -18.85 -17.37
N ALA A 200 0.85 -19.40 -16.22
CA ALA A 200 -0.46 -19.23 -15.62
C ALA A 200 -0.73 -17.77 -15.21
N LEU A 201 0.25 -17.11 -14.61
CA LEU A 201 0.18 -15.69 -14.24
C LEU A 201 0.12 -14.77 -15.46
N ALA A 202 0.77 -15.14 -16.57
CA ALA A 202 0.68 -14.39 -17.82
C ALA A 202 -0.73 -14.45 -18.43
N GLN A 203 -1.50 -15.52 -18.18
CA GLN A 203 -2.91 -15.61 -18.60
C GLN A 203 -3.83 -14.84 -17.66
N LYS A 204 -3.55 -14.87 -16.35
CA LYS A 204 -4.32 -14.17 -15.33
C LYS A 204 -3.40 -13.72 -14.22
N HIS A 205 -3.11 -12.43 -14.19
CA HIS A 205 -2.29 -11.83 -13.15
C HIS A 205 -2.99 -11.89 -11.79
N VAL A 206 -2.20 -11.77 -10.73
CA VAL A 206 -2.67 -11.65 -9.34
C VAL A 206 -2.13 -10.36 -8.77
N ALA A 207 -3.00 -9.50 -8.26
CA ALA A 207 -2.60 -8.28 -7.56
C ALA A 207 -2.69 -8.48 -6.05
N ILE A 208 -1.60 -8.21 -5.34
CA ILE A 208 -1.51 -8.31 -3.88
C ILE A 208 -1.44 -6.91 -3.30
N VAL A 209 -2.37 -6.58 -2.42
CA VAL A 209 -2.36 -5.31 -1.67
C VAL A 209 -1.45 -5.46 -0.46
N HIS A 210 -0.50 -4.54 -0.32
CA HIS A 210 0.39 -4.47 0.83
C HIS A 210 -0.16 -3.53 1.89
N ASN A 211 0.11 -3.83 3.16
CA ASN A 211 -0.27 -2.97 4.29
C ASN A 211 0.75 -1.84 4.49
N ILE A 212 1.05 -1.12 3.40
CA ILE A 212 2.04 -0.04 3.38
C ILE A 212 1.31 1.29 3.29
N LYS A 213 1.52 2.16 4.28
CA LYS A 213 1.01 3.53 4.28
C LYS A 213 1.96 4.44 3.53
N ILE A 214 1.47 5.12 2.50
CA ILE A 214 2.21 6.18 1.82
C ILE A 214 1.93 7.50 2.53
N VAL A 215 2.98 8.14 3.04
CA VAL A 215 2.89 9.50 3.58
C VAL A 215 3.50 10.47 2.58
N ASN A 216 2.64 11.19 1.85
CA ASN A 216 3.01 12.12 0.76
C ASN A 216 2.77 13.60 1.12
N GLY A 217 2.46 13.89 2.39
CA GLY A 217 2.21 15.25 2.88
C GLY A 217 0.85 15.85 2.49
N SER A 218 -0.04 15.10 1.83
CA SER A 218 -1.38 15.58 1.44
C SER A 218 -2.23 15.99 2.66
N THR A 219 -2.29 15.14 3.69
CA THR A 219 -2.97 15.41 4.97
C THR A 219 -2.40 16.65 5.65
N LEU A 220 -1.07 16.79 5.64
CA LEU A 220 -0.39 17.94 6.23
C LEU A 220 -0.68 19.23 5.47
N LYS A 221 -0.77 19.16 4.14
CA LYS A 221 -1.16 20.27 3.28
C LYS A 221 -2.62 20.67 3.47
N GLU A 222 -3.51 19.70 3.65
CA GLU A 222 -4.91 19.97 4.00
C GLU A 222 -5.01 20.68 5.36
N LEU A 223 -4.25 20.21 6.35
CA LEU A 223 -4.16 20.84 7.66
C LEU A 223 -3.69 22.29 7.54
N LEU A 224 -2.61 22.55 6.79
CA LEU A 224 -2.04 23.89 6.60
C LEU A 224 -2.98 24.86 5.86
N ASN A 225 -3.92 24.36 5.06
CA ASN A 225 -4.93 25.17 4.37
C ASN A 225 -6.18 25.45 5.20
N ASN A 226 -6.30 24.86 6.40
CA ASN A 226 -7.43 25.04 7.30
C ASN A 226 -7.01 25.86 8.54
N GLU A 227 -7.40 27.14 8.57
CA GLU A 227 -7.03 28.07 9.64
C GLU A 227 -7.41 27.60 11.05
N GLU A 228 -8.56 26.92 11.20
CA GLU A 228 -9.04 26.39 12.48
C GLU A 228 -8.17 25.22 12.96
N LYS A 229 -7.88 24.26 12.06
CA LYS A 229 -6.99 23.13 12.36
C LYS A 229 -5.58 23.63 12.73
N VAL A 230 -5.03 24.58 11.97
CA VAL A 230 -3.72 25.19 12.28
C VAL A 230 -3.75 25.84 13.66
N LYS A 231 -4.78 26.63 13.98
CA LYS A 231 -4.88 27.30 15.29
C LYS A 231 -4.88 26.31 16.44
N ASN A 232 -5.64 25.21 16.33
CA ASN A 232 -5.68 24.15 17.34
C ASN A 232 -4.29 23.51 17.55
N VAL A 233 -3.59 23.17 16.46
CA VAL A 233 -2.21 22.63 16.54
C VAL A 233 -1.29 23.63 17.24
N MET A 234 -1.35 24.91 16.88
CA MET A 234 -0.52 25.94 17.51
C MET A 234 -0.79 26.09 19.01
N GLU A 235 -2.05 25.99 19.44
CA GLU A 235 -2.42 26.02 20.85
C GLU A 235 -1.88 24.80 21.61
N LYS A 236 -1.98 23.59 21.04
CA LYS A 236 -1.42 22.37 21.63
C LYS A 236 0.11 22.45 21.78
N VAL A 237 0.83 22.88 20.74
CA VAL A 237 2.30 22.98 20.79
C VAL A 237 2.77 24.02 21.81
N LEU A 238 2.02 25.12 21.97
CA LEU A 238 2.32 26.12 23.00
C LEU A 238 2.08 25.59 24.41
N GLN A 239 0.99 24.83 24.62
CA GLN A 239 0.76 24.16 25.91
C GLN A 239 1.90 23.19 26.26
N GLU A 240 2.45 22.50 25.26
CA GLU A 240 3.62 21.63 25.40
C GLU A 240 4.86 22.44 25.84
N LYS A 241 5.10 23.59 25.20
CA LYS A 241 6.18 24.53 25.55
C LYS A 241 6.06 25.04 26.98
N HIS A 242 4.87 25.39 27.45
CA HIS A 242 4.65 25.85 28.83
C HIS A 242 4.81 24.74 29.87
N SER A 243 4.67 23.48 29.48
CA SER A 243 4.77 22.31 30.37
C SER A 243 6.20 21.79 30.53
N LYS A 244 7.12 22.14 29.60
CA LYS A 244 8.54 21.73 29.61
C LYS A 244 9.42 22.74 30.34
N LYS A 245 10.59 22.30 30.81
CA LYS A 245 11.54 23.15 31.57
C LYS A 245 12.16 24.22 30.66
N ASN A 246 12.39 25.41 31.22
CA ASN A 246 12.81 26.64 30.53
C ASN A 246 14.18 26.59 29.79
N ASP A 247 14.90 25.47 29.83
CA ASP A 247 16.25 25.32 29.27
C ASP A 247 16.25 24.53 27.94
N GLN A 248 15.10 24.02 27.50
CA GLN A 248 14.99 23.22 26.28
C GLN A 248 14.83 24.11 25.04
N LYS A 249 15.49 23.76 23.92
CA LYS A 249 15.37 24.53 22.68
C LYS A 249 13.96 24.41 22.09
N ASP A 250 13.52 25.45 21.39
CA ASP A 250 12.20 25.43 20.75
C ASP A 250 12.08 24.34 19.70
N THR A 251 13.16 24.05 18.96
CA THR A 251 13.19 22.96 17.97
C THR A 251 13.02 21.58 18.62
N GLU A 252 13.58 21.37 19.80
CA GLU A 252 13.45 20.10 20.55
C GLU A 252 12.03 19.92 21.11
N ILE A 253 11.39 21.01 21.57
CA ILE A 253 9.99 20.99 22.02
C ILE A 253 9.06 20.66 20.84
N ILE A 254 9.25 21.32 19.70
CA ILE A 254 8.46 21.09 18.49
C ILE A 254 8.67 19.67 17.98
N ARG A 255 9.92 19.20 17.90
CA ARG A 255 10.23 17.83 17.48
C ARG A 255 9.50 16.80 18.33
N GLY A 256 9.63 16.87 19.66
CA GLY A 256 8.94 15.93 20.55
C GLY A 256 7.41 15.97 20.38
N PHE A 257 6.82 17.16 20.21
CA PHE A 257 5.39 17.27 19.93
C PHE A 257 4.99 16.57 18.62
N LEU A 258 5.77 16.75 17.55
CA LEU A 258 5.53 16.13 16.25
C LEU A 258 5.76 14.62 16.25
N GLU A 259 6.69 14.12 17.06
CA GLU A 259 6.92 12.69 17.26
C GLU A 259 5.72 12.04 17.99
N GLU A 260 5.19 12.70 19.03
CA GLU A 260 4.05 12.20 19.81
C GLU A 260 2.70 12.33 19.07
N ASN A 261 2.50 13.43 18.33
CA ASN A 261 1.21 13.76 17.69
C ASN A 261 1.24 13.61 16.16
N GLY A 262 2.34 13.10 15.60
CA GLY A 262 2.59 13.07 14.15
C GLY A 262 1.48 12.40 13.35
N LYS A 263 0.94 11.29 13.86
CA LYS A 263 -0.16 10.55 13.23
C LYS A 263 -1.41 11.41 12.98
N GLU A 264 -1.79 12.27 13.93
CA GLU A 264 -2.95 13.17 13.77
C GLU A 264 -2.68 14.27 12.72
N LEU A 265 -1.41 14.65 12.56
CA LEU A 265 -0.96 15.67 11.63
C LEU A 265 -0.67 15.12 10.22
N GLY A 266 -0.75 13.79 10.04
CA GLY A 266 -0.37 13.13 8.80
C GLY A 266 1.14 13.05 8.57
N LEU A 267 1.93 13.09 9.65
CA LEU A 267 3.37 12.82 9.62
C LEU A 267 3.63 11.31 9.80
N PRO A 268 4.72 10.79 9.20
CA PRO A 268 5.13 9.42 9.43
C PRO A 268 5.64 9.25 10.88
N PRO A 269 5.50 8.06 11.49
CA PRO A 269 6.09 7.79 12.80
C PRO A 269 7.62 7.93 12.73
N SER A 270 8.22 8.71 13.63
CA SER A 270 9.64 9.08 13.58
C SER A 270 10.62 7.90 13.51
N GLU A 271 10.23 6.77 14.10
CA GLU A 271 11.03 5.55 14.21
C GLU A 271 10.61 4.47 13.21
N ALA A 272 9.76 4.79 12.23
CA ALA A 272 9.23 3.79 11.30
C ALA A 272 10.31 3.15 10.41
N ASN A 273 11.24 3.96 9.87
CA ASN A 273 12.39 3.49 9.10
C ASN A 273 13.44 4.60 8.90
N GLU A 274 14.57 4.24 8.29
CA GLU A 274 15.69 5.14 8.01
C GLU A 274 15.28 6.37 7.16
N ALA A 275 14.42 6.19 6.16
CA ALA A 275 13.95 7.30 5.34
C ALA A 275 13.17 8.35 6.15
N VAL A 276 12.37 7.90 7.13
CA VAL A 276 11.66 8.81 8.04
C VAL A 276 12.61 9.53 8.98
N MET A 277 13.61 8.84 9.54
CA MET A 277 14.62 9.48 10.40
C MET A 277 15.36 10.59 9.62
N LEU A 278 15.77 10.29 8.38
CA LEU A 278 16.43 11.26 7.50
C LEU A 278 15.54 12.46 7.16
N LEU A 279 14.23 12.24 6.96
CA LEU A 279 13.26 13.31 6.73
C LEU A 279 13.20 14.26 7.94
N TYR A 280 13.05 13.72 9.16
CA TYR A 280 13.03 14.54 10.37
C TYR A 280 14.34 15.30 10.54
N ASP A 281 15.48 14.66 10.34
CA ASP A 281 16.79 15.31 10.49
C ASP A 281 17.00 16.42 9.44
N ALA A 282 16.59 16.19 8.18
CA ALA A 282 16.68 17.19 7.12
C ALA A 282 15.80 18.41 7.41
N VAL A 283 14.53 18.21 7.78
CA VAL A 283 13.61 19.32 8.08
C VAL A 283 14.10 20.17 9.24
N PHE A 284 14.60 19.54 10.32
CA PHE A 284 15.08 20.28 11.48
C PHE A 284 16.44 20.93 11.26
N ALA A 285 17.34 20.34 10.47
CA ALA A 285 18.63 20.93 10.13
C ALA A 285 18.49 22.23 9.31
N GLU A 286 17.51 22.31 8.41
CA GLU A 286 17.21 23.53 7.65
C GLU A 286 16.79 24.70 8.56
N VAL A 287 16.06 24.40 9.62
CA VAL A 287 15.54 25.39 10.58
C VAL A 287 16.59 25.78 11.63
N GLU A 288 17.44 24.85 12.04
CA GLU A 288 18.54 25.09 12.99
C GLU A 288 19.66 25.99 12.44
N CYS A 289 19.69 26.23 11.12
CA CYS A 289 20.56 27.22 10.50
C CYS A 289 20.16 28.69 10.83
N GLY A 290 19.08 28.91 11.60
CA GLY A 290 18.60 30.20 12.12
C GLY A 290 18.75 30.40 13.64
N LYS A 291 17.94 31.30 14.26
CA LYS A 291 17.87 31.46 15.73
C LYS A 291 17.11 30.27 16.35
N CYS A 292 17.75 29.49 17.22
CA CYS A 292 17.15 28.30 17.86
C CYS A 292 16.12 28.59 18.97
N ILE A 293 15.93 29.86 19.35
CA ILE A 293 15.04 30.28 20.44
C ILE A 293 14.19 31.44 19.92
N ALA A 294 12.87 31.25 19.93
CA ALA A 294 11.90 32.28 19.63
C ALA A 294 11.82 33.28 20.78
N GLU A 295 11.89 34.58 20.46
CA GLU A 295 11.84 35.68 21.42
C GLU A 295 10.38 36.01 21.83
N SER A 296 9.39 35.47 21.11
CA SER A 296 7.96 35.64 21.39
C SER A 296 7.14 34.39 21.02
N GLU A 297 5.89 34.33 21.51
CA GLU A 297 4.93 33.29 21.09
C GLU A 297 4.59 33.38 19.60
N ASP A 298 4.56 34.58 19.03
CA ASP A 298 4.31 34.77 17.60
C ASP A 298 5.46 34.21 16.75
N GLU A 299 6.71 34.45 17.15
CA GLU A 299 7.89 33.84 16.50
C GLU A 299 7.87 32.31 16.63
N PHE A 300 7.45 31.77 17.78
CA PHE A 300 7.31 30.33 17.96
C PHE A 300 6.23 29.73 17.06
N ARG A 301 5.08 30.39 16.91
CA ARG A 301 4.01 29.95 16.00
C ARG A 301 4.48 29.97 14.54
N GLU A 302 5.23 30.97 14.12
CA GLU A 302 5.80 31.01 12.77
C GLU A 302 6.84 29.91 12.56
N LEU A 303 7.68 29.61 13.55
CA LEU A 303 8.61 28.49 13.52
C LEU A 303 7.91 27.14 13.33
N VAL A 304 6.82 26.88 14.08
CA VAL A 304 6.00 25.67 13.90
C VAL A 304 5.42 25.60 12.48
N LYS A 305 4.89 26.71 11.96
CA LYS A 305 4.34 26.74 10.58
C LYS A 305 5.42 26.46 9.53
N GLU A 306 6.62 27.01 9.72
CA GLU A 306 7.76 26.79 8.82
C GLU A 306 8.16 25.31 8.79
N ILE A 307 8.32 24.68 9.96
CA ILE A 307 8.63 23.25 10.07
C ILE A 307 7.56 22.40 9.38
N LEU A 308 6.26 22.65 9.63
CA LEU A 308 5.17 21.91 9.00
C LEU A 308 5.14 22.11 7.47
N LYS A 309 5.45 23.31 6.97
CA LYS A 309 5.56 23.57 5.53
C LYS A 309 6.73 22.81 4.92
N ASN A 310 7.88 22.76 5.58
CA ASN A 310 9.05 22.03 5.11
C ASN A 310 8.77 20.53 5.04
N PHE A 311 8.13 19.94 6.07
CA PHE A 311 7.64 18.57 5.99
C PHE A 311 6.70 18.35 4.80
N ALA A 312 5.72 19.23 4.59
CA ALA A 312 4.79 19.09 3.47
C ALA A 312 5.49 19.14 2.11
N GLN A 313 6.50 20.01 1.95
CA GLN A 313 7.30 20.12 0.72
C GLN A 313 8.17 18.88 0.49
N GLN A 314 8.89 18.43 1.52
CA GLN A 314 9.77 17.27 1.41
C GLN A 314 8.98 15.99 1.15
N LEU A 315 7.86 15.77 1.85
CA LEU A 315 6.97 14.63 1.63
C LEU A 315 6.27 14.68 0.27
N GLN A 316 5.99 15.87 -0.26
CA GLN A 316 5.43 16.02 -1.61
C GLN A 316 6.48 15.67 -2.68
N ALA A 317 7.74 16.04 -2.47
CA ALA A 317 8.83 15.74 -3.40
C ALA A 317 9.25 14.27 -3.33
N ASN A 318 9.34 13.73 -2.11
CA ASN A 318 9.78 12.37 -1.81
C ASN A 318 8.85 11.75 -0.75
N PRO A 319 7.72 11.14 -1.16
CA PRO A 319 6.85 10.42 -0.24
C PRO A 319 7.60 9.29 0.47
N VAL A 320 7.24 9.03 1.72
CA VAL A 320 7.79 7.92 2.49
C VAL A 320 6.78 6.78 2.59
N TYR A 321 7.31 5.55 2.61
CA TYR A 321 6.54 4.32 2.70
C TYR A 321 6.72 3.74 4.10
N CYS A 322 5.63 3.59 4.84
CA CYS A 322 5.64 3.05 6.19
C CYS A 322 4.93 1.70 6.18
N ASP A 323 5.68 0.63 6.44
CA ASP A 323 5.09 -0.69 6.65
C ASP A 323 4.32 -0.70 7.98
N LEU A 324 3.07 -1.14 7.94
CA LEU A 324 2.19 -1.22 9.11
C LEU A 324 2.20 -2.60 9.77
N ASP A 325 2.97 -3.56 9.22
CA ASP A 325 3.07 -4.93 9.74
C ASP A 325 4.23 -5.11 10.77
N ASN A 326 4.89 -4.02 11.19
CA ASN A 326 5.89 -3.97 12.27
C ASN A 326 5.28 -3.56 13.63
#